data_AF-A0A9Q4GB75-F1
#
_entry.id   AF-A0A9Q4GB75-F1
#
_cell.length_a   1.000
_cell.length_b   1.000
_cell.length_c   1.000
_cell.angle_alpha   90.00
_cell.angle_beta   90.00
_cell.angle_gamma   90.00
#
_symmetry.space_group_name_H-M   'P 1'
#
loop_
_entity.id
_entity.type
_entity.pdbx_description
1 polymer ?
#
loop_
_entity_poly.entity_id
_entity_poly.type
_entity_poly.pdbx_seq_one_letter_code
_entity_poly.pdbx_strand_id
1 'polypeptide(L)'
;MAYYFMAKDAGIQMTECRLLEENGRAHFMTRRFDRENGKGKLHVQSFCSMAHLDFNNIIDYSYEQLFETMRKLLLPYSEAEQLYRRMVFNNVASRNCDDHTKNFSFIMDKTGQWKLAPAYDACHAYRPDSNWVNQHCLSINGKRKDITRQDLLSVARKMNIKRPRQIIDQVASVVSGWKGYAEDAGVSQDLRDAIQKTLLSL
;
A
#
# COMPACT_ATOMS: atom_id res chain seq x y z
N MET A 1 0.36 12.11 -8.21
CA MET A 1 -1.06 11.87 -8.57
C MET A 1 -1.27 10.52 -9.26
N ALA A 2 -0.44 10.12 -10.23
CA ALA A 2 -0.58 8.84 -10.95
C ALA A 2 -0.81 7.61 -10.05
N TYR A 3 0.01 7.42 -9.00
CA TYR A 3 -0.17 6.33 -8.03
C TYR A 3 -1.48 6.36 -7.26
N TYR A 4 -1.98 7.56 -6.93
CA TYR A 4 -3.28 7.72 -6.29
C TYR A 4 -4.40 7.26 -7.21
N PHE A 5 -4.38 7.64 -8.49
CA PHE A 5 -5.36 7.19 -9.48
C PHE A 5 -5.30 5.67 -9.68
N MET A 6 -4.11 5.10 -9.85
CA MET A 6 -3.95 3.65 -9.95
C MET A 6 -4.45 2.93 -8.69
N ALA A 7 -4.15 3.43 -7.49
CA ALA A 7 -4.64 2.82 -6.25
C ALA A 7 -6.18 2.83 -6.19
N LYS A 8 -6.81 3.94 -6.58
CA LYS A 8 -8.27 4.05 -6.64
C LYS A 8 -8.89 3.07 -7.64
N ASP A 9 -8.34 2.96 -8.85
CA ASP A 9 -8.84 2.06 -9.90
C ASP A 9 -8.56 0.58 -9.60
N ALA A 10 -7.49 0.30 -8.86
CA ALA A 10 -7.21 -1.02 -8.28
C ALA A 10 -8.18 -1.43 -7.15
N GLY A 11 -9.11 -0.55 -6.78
CA GLY A 11 -10.09 -0.76 -5.72
C GLY A 11 -9.51 -0.60 -4.31
N ILE A 12 -8.37 0.07 -4.16
CA ILE A 12 -7.77 0.38 -2.86
C ILE A 12 -8.50 1.59 -2.28
N GLN A 13 -8.95 1.44 -1.03
CA GLN A 13 -9.51 2.54 -0.28
C GLN A 13 -8.39 3.51 0.13
N MET A 14 -8.35 4.68 -0.51
CA MET A 14 -7.44 5.79 -0.21
C MET A 14 -8.24 7.08 -0.09
N THR A 15 -7.85 7.95 0.84
CA THR A 15 -8.46 9.27 0.95
C THR A 15 -8.12 10.15 -0.23
N GLU A 16 -8.93 11.17 -0.44
CA GLU A 16 -8.74 12.13 -1.52
C GLU A 16 -7.36 12.78 -1.47
N CYS A 17 -6.70 12.76 -2.61
CA CYS A 17 -5.43 13.41 -2.82
C CYS A 17 -5.56 14.43 -3.94
N ARG A 18 -4.86 15.56 -3.82
CA ARG A 18 -4.79 16.59 -4.86
C ARG A 18 -3.39 17.17 -4.93
N LEU A 19 -3.04 17.71 -6.08
CA LEU A 19 -1.83 18.49 -6.27
C LEU A 19 -2.18 19.98 -6.14
N LEU A 20 -1.40 20.71 -5.34
CA LEU A 20 -1.44 22.18 -5.33
C LEU A 20 -0.15 22.69 -5.95
N GLU A 21 -0.29 23.40 -7.05
CA GLU A 21 0.82 24.04 -7.74
C GLU A 21 0.90 25.50 -7.33
N GLU A 22 2.06 25.92 -6.83
CA GLU A 22 2.30 27.29 -6.37
C GLU A 22 3.76 27.67 -6.65
N ASN A 23 3.98 28.83 -7.31
CA ASN A 23 5.31 29.40 -7.56
C ASN A 23 6.31 28.40 -8.20
N GLY A 24 5.85 27.57 -9.15
CA GLY A 24 6.68 26.57 -9.82
C GLY A 24 7.01 25.35 -8.96
N ARG A 25 6.37 25.19 -7.78
CA ARG A 25 6.44 24.01 -6.92
C ARG A 25 5.12 23.27 -6.96
N ALA A 26 5.19 21.97 -6.72
CA ALA A 26 4.01 21.11 -6.60
C ALA A 26 3.97 20.47 -5.21
N HIS A 27 2.85 20.62 -4.52
CA HIS A 27 2.59 20.07 -3.20
C HIS A 27 1.54 18.97 -3.28
N PHE A 28 1.92 17.75 -2.92
CA PHE A 28 0.99 16.64 -2.82
C PHE A 28 0.23 16.70 -1.50
N MET A 29 -1.09 16.89 -1.56
CA MET A 29 -1.94 17.00 -0.38
C MET A 29 -2.87 15.80 -0.29
N THR A 30 -2.76 15.07 0.83
CA THR A 30 -3.67 13.97 1.18
C THR A 30 -4.63 14.42 2.26
N ARG A 31 -5.94 14.23 2.04
CA ARG A 31 -6.95 14.47 3.06
C ARG A 31 -6.75 13.47 4.21
N ARG A 32 -6.58 13.99 5.43
CA ARG A 32 -6.41 13.18 6.64
C ARG A 32 -7.66 12.33 6.89
N PHE A 33 -7.46 11.01 7.03
CA PHE A 33 -8.54 10.08 7.37
C PHE A 33 -8.92 10.12 8.86
N ASP A 34 -8.05 10.62 9.73
CA ASP A 34 -8.23 10.65 11.18
C ASP A 34 -8.91 11.93 11.69
N ARG A 35 -9.50 12.70 10.77
CA ARG A 35 -10.30 13.90 11.06
C ARG A 35 -11.66 13.73 10.43
N GLU A 36 -12.68 13.60 11.27
CA GLU A 36 -14.07 13.70 10.82
C GLU A 36 -14.43 15.18 10.83
N ASN A 37 -14.72 15.78 9.66
CA ASN A 37 -15.05 17.21 9.47
C ASN A 37 -15.83 17.83 10.64
N GLY A 38 -15.13 18.42 11.61
CA GLY A 38 -15.70 19.04 12.82
C GLY A 38 -16.20 18.08 13.92
N LYS A 39 -16.21 16.77 13.73
CA LYS A 39 -16.71 15.76 14.69
C LYS A 39 -15.63 15.17 15.61
N GLY A 40 -14.38 15.61 15.44
CA GLY A 40 -13.24 15.27 16.28
C GLY A 40 -12.17 14.45 15.57
N LYS A 41 -11.28 13.88 16.37
CA LYS A 41 -10.15 13.06 15.94
C LYS A 41 -10.46 11.59 16.19
N LEU A 42 -10.23 10.74 15.20
CA LEU A 42 -10.27 9.30 15.38
C LEU A 42 -8.99 8.82 16.07
N HIS A 43 -9.11 7.78 16.88
CA HIS A 43 -7.94 7.13 17.46
C HIS A 43 -7.23 6.33 16.36
N VAL A 44 -5.92 6.50 16.23
CA VAL A 44 -5.10 5.87 15.19
C VAL A 44 -3.88 5.27 15.84
N GLN A 45 -3.55 4.04 15.45
CA GLN A 45 -2.30 3.39 15.82
C GLN A 45 -1.69 2.73 14.59
N SER A 46 -0.39 2.92 14.40
CA SER A 46 0.35 2.20 13.36
C SER A 46 0.45 0.72 13.70
N PHE A 47 0.67 -0.14 12.71
CA PHE A 47 0.97 -1.56 12.94
C PHE A 47 2.20 -1.74 13.84
N CYS A 48 3.22 -0.90 13.64
CA CYS A 48 4.39 -0.84 14.51
C CYS A 48 4.01 -0.66 16.00
N SER A 49 3.11 0.28 16.28
CA SER A 49 2.63 0.55 17.64
C SER A 49 1.73 -0.56 18.17
N MET A 50 0.81 -1.06 17.34
CA MET A 50 -0.16 -2.10 17.74
C MET A 50 0.49 -3.44 18.06
N ALA A 51 1.56 -3.80 17.34
CA ALA A 51 2.28 -5.05 17.54
C ALA A 51 3.58 -4.88 18.35
N HIS A 52 3.81 -3.69 18.94
CA HIS A 52 5.01 -3.36 19.73
C HIS A 52 6.32 -3.68 19.00
N LEU A 53 6.37 -3.35 17.73
CA LEU A 53 7.51 -3.64 16.85
C LEU A 53 8.58 -2.55 16.98
N ASP A 54 9.85 -2.94 16.88
CA ASP A 54 10.97 -2.01 16.76
C ASP A 54 11.05 -1.48 15.33
N PHE A 55 10.87 -0.18 15.16
CA PHE A 55 10.95 0.47 13.85
C PHE A 55 12.36 0.51 13.28
N ASN A 56 13.40 0.27 14.09
CA ASN A 56 14.78 0.17 13.61
C ASN A 56 15.04 -1.18 12.91
N ASN A 57 14.22 -2.20 13.19
CA ASN A 57 14.35 -3.53 12.58
C ASN A 57 13.50 -3.63 11.31
N ILE A 58 14.03 -3.12 10.19
CA ILE A 58 13.27 -2.98 8.93
C ILE A 58 12.98 -4.33 8.25
N ILE A 59 13.77 -5.38 8.54
CA ILE A 59 13.76 -6.65 7.80
C ILE A 59 13.19 -7.83 8.58
N ASP A 60 12.61 -7.61 9.76
CA ASP A 60 12.14 -8.72 10.61
C ASP A 60 10.64 -8.98 10.46
N TYR A 61 9.92 -8.09 9.78
CA TYR A 61 8.46 -8.13 9.75
C TYR A 61 7.90 -8.66 8.43
N SER A 62 6.67 -9.18 8.48
CA SER A 62 5.98 -9.78 7.34
C SER A 62 4.53 -9.31 7.19
N TYR A 63 3.98 -9.43 5.99
CA TYR A 63 2.55 -9.19 5.78
C TYR A 63 1.70 -10.20 6.55
N GLU A 64 2.18 -11.43 6.75
CA GLU A 64 1.49 -12.44 7.54
C GLU A 64 1.28 -11.98 9.00
N GLN A 65 2.29 -11.36 9.63
CA GLN A 65 2.13 -10.78 10.96
C GLN A 65 1.10 -9.65 10.99
N LEU A 66 1.04 -8.85 9.93
CA LEU A 66 0.03 -7.79 9.79
C LEU A 66 -1.38 -8.38 9.68
N PHE A 67 -1.58 -9.44 8.88
CA PHE A 67 -2.85 -10.18 8.82
C PHE A 67 -3.21 -10.83 10.16
N GLU A 68 -2.24 -11.38 10.90
CA GLU A 68 -2.47 -11.92 12.25
C GLU A 68 -2.93 -10.84 13.22
N THR A 69 -2.34 -9.64 13.17
CA THR A 69 -2.80 -8.50 13.98
C THR A 69 -4.23 -8.10 13.62
N MET A 70 -4.61 -8.10 12.34
CA MET A 70 -6.00 -7.86 11.93
C MET A 70 -6.97 -8.90 12.52
N ARG A 71 -6.57 -10.18 12.57
CA ARG A 71 -7.37 -11.25 13.18
C ARG A 71 -7.51 -11.06 14.68
N LYS A 72 -6.44 -10.67 15.38
CA LYS A 72 -6.49 -10.36 16.83
C LYS A 72 -7.42 -9.18 17.14
N LEU A 73 -7.48 -8.21 16.24
CA LEU A 73 -8.37 -7.06 16.32
C LEU A 73 -9.81 -7.35 15.81
N LEU A 74 -10.09 -8.59 15.40
CA LEU A 74 -11.40 -9.05 14.92
C LEU A 74 -11.93 -8.26 13.71
N LEU A 75 -11.04 -7.82 12.82
CA LEU A 75 -11.45 -7.09 11.62
C LEU A 75 -12.23 -8.02 10.66
N PRO A 76 -13.27 -7.51 9.99
CA PRO A 76 -14.05 -8.30 9.04
C PRO A 76 -13.23 -8.63 7.78
N TYR A 77 -13.69 -9.65 7.06
CA TYR A 77 -13.06 -10.13 5.83
C TYR A 77 -12.81 -9.03 4.78
N SER A 78 -13.70 -8.03 4.69
CA SER A 78 -13.55 -6.89 3.77
C SER A 78 -12.24 -6.13 3.98
N GLU A 79 -11.80 -5.99 5.23
CA GLU A 79 -10.55 -5.32 5.57
C GLU A 79 -9.35 -6.18 5.17
N ALA A 80 -9.41 -7.49 5.39
CA ALA A 80 -8.36 -8.42 4.97
C ALA A 80 -8.21 -8.43 3.44
N GLU A 81 -9.32 -8.36 2.70
CA GLU A 81 -9.29 -8.20 1.25
C GLU A 81 -8.64 -6.87 0.82
N GLN A 82 -8.92 -5.77 1.53
CA GLN A 82 -8.26 -4.48 1.30
C GLN A 82 -6.76 -4.53 1.58
N LEU A 83 -6.33 -5.19 2.66
CA LEU A 83 -4.90 -5.37 2.93
C LEU A 83 -4.24 -6.20 1.83
N TYR A 84 -4.89 -7.29 1.39
CA TYR A 84 -4.37 -8.13 0.32
C TYR A 84 -4.22 -7.34 -0.98
N ARG A 85 -5.22 -6.51 -1.35
CA ARG A 85 -5.12 -5.59 -2.50
C ARG A 85 -3.93 -4.65 -2.39
N ARG A 86 -3.70 -4.07 -1.22
CA ARG A 86 -2.54 -3.18 -0.97
C ARG A 86 -1.21 -3.92 -1.08
N MET A 87 -1.13 -5.13 -0.54
CA MET A 87 0.07 -5.98 -0.63
C MET A 87 0.40 -6.30 -2.10
N VAL A 88 -0.60 -6.73 -2.88
CA VAL A 88 -0.44 -6.98 -4.31
C VAL A 88 -0.06 -5.71 -5.05
N PHE A 89 -0.70 -4.57 -4.77
CA PHE A 89 -0.37 -3.30 -5.40
C PHE A 89 1.05 -2.84 -5.08
N ASN A 90 1.49 -2.88 -3.83
CA ASN A 90 2.86 -2.53 -3.47
C ASN A 90 3.89 -3.42 -4.18
N ASN A 91 3.55 -4.69 -4.41
CA ASN A 91 4.40 -5.62 -5.12
C ASN A 91 4.44 -5.34 -6.63
N VAL A 92 3.29 -5.18 -7.29
CA VAL A 92 3.18 -5.03 -8.75
C VAL A 92 3.46 -3.60 -9.22
N ALA A 93 2.82 -2.64 -8.57
CA ALA A 93 2.71 -1.25 -8.99
C ALA A 93 3.96 -0.42 -8.75
N SER A 94 4.85 -0.86 -7.86
CA SER A 94 5.77 0.12 -7.29
C SER A 94 7.15 -0.39 -6.98
N ARG A 95 7.38 -1.71 -6.87
CA ARG A 95 8.46 -2.18 -5.98
C ARG A 95 8.46 -1.25 -4.75
N ASN A 96 7.28 -1.01 -4.13
CA ASN A 96 7.18 -0.08 -3.01
C ASN A 96 7.89 -0.79 -1.85
N CYS A 97 9.20 -0.63 -1.85
CA CYS A 97 10.09 -1.25 -0.92
C CYS A 97 9.97 -0.56 0.44
N ASP A 98 9.27 0.57 0.51
CA ASP A 98 8.95 1.30 1.72
C ASP A 98 7.62 0.86 2.36
N ASP A 99 7.21 -0.39 2.15
CA ASP A 99 6.02 -0.96 2.79
C ASP A 99 6.24 -1.31 4.27
N HIS A 100 6.92 -0.44 5.03
CA HIS A 100 7.30 -0.66 6.41
C HIS A 100 6.11 -0.58 7.39
N THR A 101 6.34 -1.01 8.63
CA THR A 101 5.32 -1.17 9.68
C THR A 101 4.59 0.12 10.09
N LYS A 102 5.07 1.30 9.70
CA LYS A 102 4.40 2.60 9.90
C LYS A 102 3.44 3.00 8.77
N ASN A 103 3.49 2.33 7.61
CA ASN A 103 2.63 2.64 6.46
C ASN A 103 1.28 1.90 6.51
N PHE A 104 1.09 1.06 7.52
CA PHE A 104 -0.18 0.44 7.86
C PHE A 104 -0.64 0.96 9.21
N SER A 105 -1.86 1.50 9.25
CA SER A 105 -2.49 1.97 10.47
C SER A 105 -3.87 1.38 10.65
N PHE A 106 -4.30 1.33 11.90
CA PHE A 106 -5.64 0.94 12.34
C PHE A 106 -6.31 2.16 12.96
N ILE A 107 -7.59 2.33 12.65
CA ILE A 107 -8.44 3.35 13.25
C ILE A 107 -9.45 2.70 14.18
N MET A 108 -9.73 3.33 15.31
CA MET A 108 -10.77 2.90 16.22
C MET A 108 -11.87 3.95 16.26
N ASP A 109 -13.11 3.49 16.08
CA ASP A 109 -14.28 4.36 16.21
C ASP A 109 -14.68 4.57 17.69
N LYS A 110 -15.69 5.42 17.92
CA LYS A 110 -16.17 5.75 19.28
C LYS A 110 -16.81 4.56 20.00
N THR A 111 -17.13 3.47 19.30
CA THR A 111 -17.66 2.24 19.90
C THR A 111 -16.56 1.27 20.31
N GLY A 112 -15.29 1.60 20.03
CA GLY A 112 -14.15 0.74 20.33
C GLY A 112 -13.85 -0.29 19.23
N GLN A 113 -14.53 -0.23 18.09
CA GLN A 113 -14.30 -1.16 16.98
C GLN A 113 -13.14 -0.68 16.11
N TRP A 114 -12.22 -1.60 15.81
CA TRP A 114 -11.06 -1.35 14.95
C TRP A 114 -11.38 -1.60 13.47
N LYS A 115 -10.79 -0.78 12.61
CA LYS A 115 -10.84 -0.90 11.15
C LYS A 115 -9.45 -0.61 10.55
N LEU A 116 -9.18 -1.10 9.35
CA LEU A 116 -7.96 -0.72 8.65
C LEU A 116 -8.09 0.74 8.20
N ALA A 117 -7.06 1.55 8.47
CA ALA A 117 -7.03 2.91 7.96
C ALA A 117 -7.04 2.89 6.42
N PRO A 118 -7.59 3.91 5.73
CA PRO A 118 -7.36 4.10 4.30
C PRO A 118 -5.87 4.05 3.96
N ALA A 119 -5.51 3.56 2.78
CA ALA A 119 -4.13 3.60 2.31
C ALA A 119 -3.64 5.05 2.27
N TYR A 120 -2.38 5.23 2.62
CA TYR A 120 -1.64 6.48 2.48
C TYR A 120 -0.21 6.11 2.08
N ASP A 121 0.53 7.10 1.60
CA ASP A 121 1.95 6.95 1.21
C ASP A 121 2.20 5.84 0.16
N ALA A 122 1.27 5.70 -0.78
CA ALA A 122 1.44 4.83 -1.94
C ALA A 122 2.26 5.58 -3.00
N CYS A 123 3.58 5.37 -3.02
CA CYS A 123 4.49 5.98 -3.98
C CYS A 123 5.43 4.96 -4.64
N HIS A 124 6.08 5.38 -5.73
CA HIS A 124 7.22 4.65 -6.28
C HIS A 124 8.42 4.87 -5.36
N ALA A 125 8.82 3.82 -4.67
CA ALA A 125 9.96 3.85 -3.75
C ALA A 125 10.88 2.69 -4.09
N TYR A 126 11.55 2.77 -5.25
CA TYR A 126 12.56 1.82 -5.65
C TYR A 126 13.86 2.50 -6.04
N ARG A 127 14.90 2.27 -5.24
CA ARG A 127 16.27 2.69 -5.57
C ARG A 127 17.22 1.52 -5.31
N PRO A 128 17.83 0.94 -6.35
CA PRO A 128 18.68 -0.25 -6.20
C PRO A 128 19.89 0.00 -5.29
N ASP A 129 20.41 1.23 -5.28
CA ASP A 129 21.58 1.62 -4.47
C ASP A 129 21.24 2.02 -3.02
N SER A 130 19.96 1.99 -2.63
CA SER A 130 19.55 2.35 -1.27
C SER A 130 19.40 1.11 -0.40
N ASN A 131 20.01 1.12 0.79
CA ASN A 131 19.85 0.05 1.79
C ASN A 131 18.40 -0.09 2.29
N TRP A 132 17.55 0.92 2.08
CA TRP A 132 16.20 1.00 2.66
C TRP A 132 15.10 0.66 1.67
N VAL A 133 15.29 0.92 0.38
CA VAL A 133 14.27 0.77 -0.66
C VAL A 133 14.73 -0.07 -1.86
N ASN A 134 15.74 -0.93 -1.65
CA ASN A 134 16.15 -1.92 -2.66
C ASN A 134 15.33 -3.22 -2.61
N GLN A 135 14.52 -3.41 -1.58
CA GLN A 135 13.68 -4.59 -1.34
C GLN A 135 12.52 -4.30 -0.39
N HIS A 136 11.45 -5.10 -0.44
CA HIS A 136 10.31 -4.95 0.46
C HIS A 136 10.70 -5.01 1.95
N CYS A 137 10.23 -4.02 2.71
CA CYS A 137 10.34 -3.95 4.18
C CYS A 137 9.48 -5.01 4.86
N LEU A 138 8.33 -5.37 4.29
CA LEU A 138 7.56 -6.52 4.74
C LEU A 138 7.77 -7.72 3.82
N SER A 139 8.13 -8.86 4.39
CA SER A 139 8.25 -10.09 3.59
C SER A 139 6.87 -10.60 3.16
N ILE A 140 6.82 -11.18 1.98
CA ILE A 140 5.67 -11.86 1.40
C ILE A 140 6.08 -13.32 1.20
N ASN A 141 5.46 -14.24 1.95
CA ASN A 141 5.83 -15.67 1.91
C ASN A 141 7.32 -15.91 2.19
N GLY A 142 7.92 -15.11 3.08
CA GLY A 142 9.35 -15.15 3.42
C GLY A 142 10.28 -14.52 2.37
N LYS A 143 9.75 -13.97 1.27
CA LYS A 143 10.53 -13.30 0.22
C LYS A 143 10.38 -11.78 0.29
N ARG A 144 11.45 -11.07 -0.09
CA ARG A 144 11.51 -9.59 -0.16
C ARG A 144 11.87 -9.07 -1.54
N LYS A 145 12.37 -9.96 -2.39
CA LYS A 145 12.71 -9.77 -3.81
C LYS A 145 12.13 -10.95 -4.60
N ASP A 146 11.96 -10.75 -5.91
CA ASP A 146 11.52 -11.79 -6.85
C ASP A 146 10.26 -12.53 -6.40
N ILE A 147 9.31 -11.78 -5.83
CA ILE A 147 8.02 -12.27 -5.38
C ILE A 147 7.21 -12.63 -6.62
N THR A 148 6.84 -13.90 -6.71
CA THR A 148 6.08 -14.42 -7.85
C THR A 148 4.59 -14.37 -7.59
N ARG A 149 3.79 -14.50 -8.65
CA ARG A 149 2.34 -14.70 -8.54
C ARG A 149 1.99 -15.90 -7.63
N GLN A 150 2.81 -16.95 -7.63
CA GLN A 150 2.59 -18.12 -6.77
C GLN A 150 2.80 -17.81 -5.29
N ASP A 151 3.74 -16.93 -4.95
CA ASP A 151 3.95 -16.45 -3.58
C ASP A 151 2.74 -15.66 -3.08
N LEU A 152 2.18 -14.76 -3.91
CA LEU A 152 0.96 -14.02 -3.57
C LEU A 152 -0.25 -14.95 -3.38
N LEU A 153 -0.35 -16.01 -4.18
CA LEU A 153 -1.39 -17.04 -4.04
C LEU A 153 -1.18 -17.92 -2.80
N SER A 154 0.07 -18.10 -2.36
CA SER A 154 0.40 -18.80 -1.10
C SER A 154 -0.09 -18.01 0.10
N VAL A 155 0.22 -16.69 0.16
CA VAL A 155 -0.28 -15.80 1.22
C VAL A 155 -1.80 -15.74 1.23
N ALA A 156 -2.43 -15.60 0.05
CA ALA A 156 -3.89 -15.63 -0.07
C ALA A 156 -4.52 -16.89 0.54
N ARG A 157 -3.93 -18.06 0.30
CA ARG A 157 -4.40 -19.33 0.87
C ARG A 157 -4.26 -19.35 2.39
N LYS A 158 -3.11 -18.95 2.93
CA LYS A 158 -2.89 -18.83 4.40
C LYS A 158 -3.87 -17.85 5.06
N MET A 159 -4.29 -16.83 4.30
CA MET A 159 -5.16 -15.76 4.77
C MET A 159 -6.64 -15.94 4.44
N ASN A 160 -7.04 -17.06 3.83
CA ASN A 160 -8.41 -17.36 3.41
C ASN A 160 -9.03 -16.29 2.50
N ILE A 161 -8.24 -15.70 1.61
CA ILE A 161 -8.73 -14.75 0.60
C ILE A 161 -9.52 -15.53 -0.46
N LYS A 162 -10.78 -15.14 -0.68
CA LYS A 162 -11.72 -15.91 -1.53
C LYS A 162 -11.41 -15.81 -3.03
N ARG A 163 -10.97 -14.64 -3.51
CA ARG A 163 -10.80 -14.35 -4.94
C ARG A 163 -9.42 -13.77 -5.27
N PRO A 164 -8.31 -14.42 -4.88
CA PRO A 164 -6.99 -13.83 -4.99
C PRO A 164 -6.52 -13.63 -6.43
N ARG A 165 -6.87 -14.55 -7.34
CA ARG A 165 -6.53 -14.42 -8.77
C ARG A 165 -7.15 -13.16 -9.39
N GLN A 166 -8.45 -12.97 -9.17
CA GLN A 166 -9.16 -11.79 -9.68
C GLN A 166 -8.57 -10.48 -9.13
N ILE A 167 -8.18 -10.47 -7.84
CA ILE A 167 -7.54 -9.31 -7.24
C ILE A 167 -6.18 -9.04 -7.90
N ILE A 168 -5.35 -10.08 -8.05
CA ILE A 168 -4.04 -9.95 -8.72
C ILE A 168 -4.20 -9.42 -10.14
N ASP A 169 -5.09 -10.03 -10.92
CA ASP A 169 -5.28 -9.70 -12.33
C ASP A 169 -5.84 -8.27 -12.48
N GLN A 170 -6.77 -7.84 -11.61
CA GLN A 170 -7.26 -6.47 -11.59
C GLN A 170 -6.15 -5.46 -11.29
N VAL A 171 -5.35 -5.71 -10.24
CA VAL A 171 -4.26 -4.81 -9.85
C VAL A 171 -3.21 -4.75 -10.95
N ALA A 172 -2.80 -5.89 -11.51
CA ALA A 172 -1.84 -5.96 -12.60
C ALA A 172 -2.33 -5.22 -13.85
N SER A 173 -3.62 -5.34 -14.18
CA SER A 173 -4.23 -4.62 -15.31
C SER A 173 -4.24 -3.10 -15.10
N VAL A 174 -4.42 -2.61 -13.89
CA VAL A 174 -4.37 -1.16 -13.61
C VAL A 174 -2.94 -0.65 -13.70
N VAL A 175 -1.99 -1.40 -13.14
CA VAL A 175 -0.56 -1.03 -13.16
C VAL A 175 0.01 -1.03 -14.58
N SER A 176 -0.41 -1.97 -15.43
CA SER A 176 0.05 -1.99 -16.84
C SER A 176 -0.38 -0.73 -17.61
N GLY A 177 -1.43 -0.04 -17.14
CA GLY A 177 -1.86 1.27 -17.63
C GLY A 177 -1.03 2.46 -17.15
N TRP A 178 0.08 2.26 -16.41
CA TRP A 178 0.92 3.32 -15.82
C TRP A 178 1.16 4.51 -16.73
N LYS A 179 1.48 4.26 -18.01
CA LYS A 179 1.78 5.31 -18.98
C LYS A 179 0.66 6.35 -19.08
N GLY A 180 -0.61 5.91 -19.15
CA GLY A 180 -1.76 6.82 -19.22
C GLY A 180 -1.95 7.59 -17.92
N TYR A 181 -1.90 6.92 -16.78
CA TYR A 181 -2.00 7.59 -15.47
C TYR A 181 -0.89 8.61 -15.22
N ALA A 182 0.31 8.35 -15.72
CA ALA A 182 1.45 9.24 -15.62
C ALA A 182 1.27 10.47 -16.53
N GLU A 183 0.75 10.29 -17.74
CA GLU A 183 0.40 11.37 -18.66
C GLU A 183 -0.71 12.27 -18.08
N ASP A 184 -1.80 11.67 -17.59
CA ASP A 184 -2.91 12.39 -16.94
C ASP A 184 -2.46 13.17 -15.68
N ALA A 185 -1.45 12.65 -14.98
CA ALA A 185 -0.87 13.27 -13.81
C ALA A 185 0.25 14.30 -14.12
N GLY A 186 0.57 14.54 -15.40
CA GLY A 186 1.61 15.49 -15.81
C GLY A 186 3.04 15.06 -15.48
N VAL A 187 3.30 13.76 -15.34
CA VAL A 187 4.65 13.23 -15.08
C VAL A 187 5.52 13.42 -16.32
N SER A 188 6.76 13.89 -16.14
CA SER A 188 7.71 14.04 -17.26
C SER A 188 7.97 12.71 -17.97
N GLN A 189 8.22 12.77 -19.28
CA GLN A 189 8.42 11.56 -20.09
C GLN A 189 9.60 10.72 -19.59
N ASP A 190 10.72 11.36 -19.24
CA ASP A 190 11.90 10.67 -18.71
C ASP A 190 11.59 9.91 -17.42
N LEU A 191 10.85 10.53 -16.48
CA LEU A 191 10.50 9.91 -15.21
C LEU A 191 9.46 8.80 -15.41
N ARG A 192 8.46 9.02 -16.27
CA ARG A 192 7.45 8.03 -16.64
C ARG A 192 8.10 6.76 -17.18
N ASP A 193 9.02 6.91 -18.13
CA ASP A 193 9.65 5.80 -18.82
C ASP A 193 10.68 5.10 -17.92
N ALA A 194 11.36 5.84 -17.03
CA ALA A 194 12.22 5.26 -16.00
C ALA A 194 11.42 4.40 -15.02
N ILE A 195 10.27 4.89 -14.52
CA ILE A 195 9.41 4.13 -13.61
C ILE A 195 8.82 2.91 -14.32
N GLN A 196 8.36 3.04 -15.56
CA GLN A 196 7.78 1.95 -16.35
C GLN A 196 8.70 0.72 -16.43
N LYS A 197 10.02 0.92 -16.55
CA LYS A 197 11.01 -0.16 -16.60
C LYS A 197 11.15 -0.94 -15.28
N THR A 198 10.69 -0.36 -14.18
CA THR A 198 10.79 -0.96 -12.84
C THR A 198 9.51 -1.69 -12.41
N LEU A 199 8.41 -1.47 -13.13
CA LEU A 199 7.12 -2.13 -12.86
C LEU A 199 7.21 -3.62 -13.20
N LEU A 200 6.62 -4.46 -12.35
CA LEU A 200 6.59 -5.90 -12.57
C LEU A 200 5.37 -6.28 -13.43
N SER A 201 5.58 -7.20 -14.37
CA SER A 201 4.48 -7.95 -14.98
C SER A 201 4.32 -9.25 -14.20
N LEU A 202 3.11 -9.49 -13.67
CA LEU A 202 2.73 -10.72 -12.98
C LEU A 202 1.83 -11.61 -13.82
#